data_AF-A0A2X2WGM6-F1
#
_entry.id   AF-A0A2X2WGM6-F1
#
_cell.length_a   1.000
_cell.length_b   1.000
_cell.length_c   1.000
_cell.angle_alpha   90.00
_cell.angle_beta   90.00
_cell.angle_gamma   90.00
#
_symmetry.space_group_name_H-M   'P 1'
#
loop_
_entity.id
_entity.type
_entity.pdbx_description
1 polymer ?
#
loop_
_entity_poly.entity_id
_entity_poly.type
_entity_poly.pdbx_seq_one_letter_code
_entity_poly.pdbx_strand_id
1 'polypeptide(L)'
;MVKVLPPIAAGIFLAAPMAAIMSTINAQLLQSSATIIKDLYLNIRPEQMHNETRLKRMSAIITLLLGALLLLAAWKPPEMIIWLNLLAFGGLEAVFLWPLVLGLYWERANATGALSAMIIGGVLYAVLATFNVQYLGFHPIVPSLLLSLLAFLAGNRFGSSAQQATLLTTDK
;
A
#
# COMPACT_ATOMS: atom_id res chain seq x y z
N MET A 1 -2.86 -34.49 -7.22
CA MET A 1 -1.81 -34.45 -6.18
C MET A 1 -2.25 -35.08 -4.86
N VAL A 2 -3.45 -34.76 -4.31
CA VAL A 2 -3.94 -35.36 -3.05
C VAL A 2 -4.23 -36.87 -3.13
N LYS A 3 -4.52 -37.41 -4.33
CA LYS A 3 -4.76 -38.85 -4.54
C LYS A 3 -3.53 -39.76 -4.34
N VAL A 4 -2.31 -39.23 -4.31
CA VAL A 4 -1.06 -40.01 -4.29
C VAL A 4 -0.27 -39.89 -2.97
N LEU A 5 -0.77 -39.11 -2.00
CA LEU A 5 -0.09 -38.90 -0.72
C LEU A 5 -0.74 -39.75 0.40
N PRO A 6 0.05 -40.27 1.37
CA PRO A 6 -0.50 -40.85 2.59
C PRO A 6 -1.45 -39.88 3.30
N PRO A 7 -2.53 -40.35 3.96
CA PRO A 7 -3.56 -39.47 4.52
C PRO A 7 -3.02 -38.36 5.44
N ILE A 8 -2.02 -38.67 6.26
CA ILE A 8 -1.38 -37.72 7.18
C ILE A 8 -0.59 -36.65 6.41
N ALA A 9 0.19 -37.07 5.40
CA ALA A 9 0.98 -36.16 4.57
C ALA A 9 0.08 -35.25 3.71
N ALA A 10 -1.04 -35.76 3.20
CA ALA A 10 -2.05 -34.99 2.52
C ALA A 10 -2.68 -33.90 3.43
N GLY A 11 -2.96 -34.25 4.70
CA GLY A 11 -3.44 -33.31 5.71
C GLY A 11 -2.46 -32.16 5.96
N ILE A 12 -1.18 -32.47 6.18
CA ILE A 12 -0.13 -31.45 6.38
C ILE A 12 0.02 -30.57 5.12
N PHE A 13 -0.01 -31.18 3.94
CA PHE A 13 0.12 -30.47 2.66
C PHE A 13 -1.02 -29.46 2.44
N LEU A 14 -2.25 -29.78 2.86
CA LEU A 14 -3.38 -28.85 2.78
C LEU A 14 -3.34 -27.80 3.89
N ALA A 15 -2.87 -28.16 5.08
CA ALA A 15 -2.76 -27.24 6.22
C ALA A 15 -1.69 -26.14 5.99
N ALA A 16 -0.58 -26.46 5.33
CA ALA A 16 0.51 -25.52 5.09
C ALA A 16 0.11 -24.23 4.33
N PRO A 17 -0.52 -24.28 3.14
CA PRO A 17 -0.96 -23.07 2.44
C PRO A 17 -2.09 -22.35 3.20
N MET A 18 -2.98 -23.08 3.89
CA MET A 18 -4.01 -22.46 4.73
C MET A 18 -3.40 -21.66 5.88
N ALA A 19 -2.41 -22.21 6.57
CA ALA A 19 -1.69 -21.51 7.64
C ALA A 19 -0.95 -20.27 7.10
N ALA A 20 -0.32 -20.36 5.92
CA ALA A 20 0.35 -19.22 5.28
C ALA A 20 -0.63 -18.10 4.86
N ILE A 21 -1.82 -18.46 4.37
CA ILE A 21 -2.86 -17.49 4.04
C ILE A 21 -3.37 -16.81 5.31
N MET A 22 -3.63 -17.58 6.38
CA MET A 22 -4.11 -17.03 7.65
C MET A 22 -3.09 -16.08 8.30
N SER A 23 -1.79 -16.39 8.24
CA SER A 23 -0.76 -15.49 8.78
C SER A 23 -0.68 -14.18 8.00
N THR A 24 -0.84 -14.23 6.68
CA THR A 24 -0.83 -13.05 5.80
C THR A 24 -2.06 -12.16 6.04
N ILE A 25 -3.25 -12.76 6.10
CA ILE A 25 -4.50 -12.02 6.36
C ILE A 25 -4.44 -11.34 7.74
N ASN A 26 -3.97 -12.05 8.76
CA ASN A 26 -3.85 -11.49 10.11
C ASN A 26 -2.87 -10.30 10.14
N ALA A 27 -1.72 -10.42 9.48
CA ALA A 27 -0.75 -9.33 9.39
C ALA A 27 -1.33 -8.11 8.65
N GLN A 28 -2.00 -8.32 7.52
CA GLN A 28 -2.60 -7.24 6.73
C GLN A 28 -3.75 -6.53 7.45
N LEU A 29 -4.62 -7.29 8.15
CA LEU A 29 -5.69 -6.72 8.97
C LEU A 29 -5.15 -5.90 10.13
N LEU A 30 -4.15 -6.42 10.84
CA LEU A 30 -3.50 -5.72 11.94
C LEU A 30 -2.79 -4.46 11.45
N GLN A 31 -2.06 -4.55 10.34
CA GLN A 31 -1.38 -3.39 9.73
C GLN A 31 -2.38 -2.33 9.31
N SER A 32 -3.48 -2.71 8.63
CA SER A 32 -4.53 -1.78 8.20
C SER A 32 -5.20 -1.09 9.39
N SER A 33 -5.53 -1.86 10.44
CA SER A 33 -6.09 -1.35 11.69
C SER A 33 -5.13 -0.38 12.38
N ALA A 34 -3.84 -0.70 12.42
CA ALA A 34 -2.80 0.15 12.99
C ALA A 34 -2.61 1.45 12.19
N THR A 35 -2.59 1.40 10.86
CA THR A 35 -2.52 2.58 9.98
C THR A 35 -3.73 3.50 10.21
N ILE A 36 -4.95 2.96 10.28
CA ILE A 36 -6.14 3.79 10.55
C ILE A 36 -6.05 4.46 11.93
N ILE A 37 -5.54 3.76 12.95
CA ILE A 37 -5.43 4.33 14.30
C ILE A 37 -4.30 5.33 14.41
N LYS A 38 -3.09 4.96 13.99
CA LYS A 38 -1.88 5.76 14.20
C LYS A 38 -1.78 6.91 13.21
N ASP A 39 -2.02 6.62 11.93
CA ASP A 39 -1.74 7.59 10.87
C ASP A 39 -2.94 8.51 10.62
N LEU A 40 -4.18 8.03 10.85
CA LEU A 40 -5.39 8.83 10.69
C LEU A 40 -5.94 9.35 12.03
N TYR A 41 -6.32 8.46 12.96
CA TYR A 41 -7.00 8.87 14.18
C TYR A 41 -6.09 9.67 15.15
N LEU A 42 -4.90 9.17 15.46
CA LEU A 42 -3.97 9.84 16.39
C LEU A 42 -3.32 11.09 15.77
N ASN A 43 -3.19 11.15 14.45
CA ASN A 43 -2.75 12.35 13.76
C ASN A 43 -3.75 13.51 13.91
N ILE A 44 -5.06 13.20 13.93
CA ILE A 44 -6.12 14.20 14.14
C ILE A 44 -6.36 14.48 15.63
N ARG A 45 -6.22 13.47 16.49
CA ARG A 45 -6.47 13.55 17.94
C ARG A 45 -5.29 13.02 18.76
N PRO A 46 -4.17 13.76 18.80
CA PRO A 46 -2.96 13.33 19.49
C PRO A 46 -3.16 13.16 21.01
N GLU A 47 -4.14 13.84 21.60
CA GLU A 47 -4.44 13.73 23.03
C GLU A 47 -4.89 12.31 23.45
N GLN A 48 -5.32 11.48 22.51
CA GLN A 48 -5.83 10.13 22.77
C GLN A 48 -4.73 9.06 22.82
N MET A 49 -3.46 9.40 22.59
CA MET A 49 -2.35 8.43 22.57
C MET A 49 -2.22 7.63 23.88
N HIS A 50 -2.49 8.25 25.02
CA HIS A 50 -2.33 7.63 26.35
C HIS A 50 -3.48 6.69 26.73
N ASN A 51 -4.58 6.66 25.96
CA ASN A 51 -5.76 5.87 26.30
C ASN A 51 -5.71 4.47 25.68
N GLU A 52 -4.82 3.62 26.19
CA GLU A 52 -4.57 2.28 25.62
C GLU A 52 -5.83 1.42 25.50
N THR A 53 -6.72 1.45 26.51
CA THR A 53 -7.96 0.66 26.51
C THR A 53 -8.86 1.04 25.34
N ARG A 54 -8.95 2.34 25.04
CA ARG A 54 -9.72 2.85 23.90
C ARG A 54 -9.08 2.44 22.58
N LEU A 55 -7.76 2.59 22.45
CA LEU A 55 -7.03 2.23 21.24
C LEU A 55 -7.15 0.72 20.93
N LYS A 56 -7.04 -0.14 21.95
CA LYS A 56 -7.24 -1.59 21.80
C LYS A 56 -8.66 -1.94 21.34
N ARG A 57 -9.70 -1.33 21.94
CA ARG A 57 -11.10 -1.53 21.52
C ARG A 57 -11.33 -1.04 20.09
N MET A 58 -10.82 0.14 19.75
CA MET A 58 -10.92 0.66 18.38
C MET A 58 -10.23 -0.26 17.38
N SER A 59 -9.04 -0.78 17.71
CA SER A 59 -8.32 -1.72 16.83
C SER A 59 -9.12 -2.99 16.61
N ALA A 60 -9.69 -3.58 17.67
CA ALA A 60 -10.54 -4.76 17.55
C ALA A 60 -11.78 -4.50 16.69
N ILE A 61 -12.45 -3.35 16.86
CA ILE A 61 -13.62 -2.97 16.06
C ILE A 61 -13.25 -2.75 14.60
N ILE A 62 -12.17 -2.02 14.31
CA ILE A 62 -11.70 -1.77 12.95
C ILE A 62 -11.32 -3.10 12.27
N THR A 63 -10.58 -3.96 12.97
CA THR A 63 -10.22 -5.29 12.46
C THR A 63 -11.45 -6.14 12.18
N LEU A 64 -12.47 -6.11 13.06
CA LEU A 64 -13.74 -6.82 12.85
C LEU A 64 -14.49 -6.29 11.62
N LEU A 65 -14.55 -4.96 11.45
CA LEU A 65 -15.20 -4.32 10.30
C LEU A 65 -14.47 -4.64 8.99
N LEU A 66 -13.15 -4.56 8.96
CA LEU A 66 -12.34 -4.94 7.79
C LEU A 66 -12.50 -6.43 7.47
N GLY A 67 -12.50 -7.30 8.48
CA GLY A 67 -12.75 -8.73 8.32
C GLY A 67 -14.13 -9.02 7.72
N ALA A 68 -15.18 -8.35 8.22
CA ALA A 68 -16.52 -8.45 7.66
C ALA A 68 -16.58 -7.98 6.21
N LEU A 69 -15.93 -6.86 5.88
CA LEU A 69 -15.85 -6.36 4.50
C LEU A 69 -15.14 -7.34 3.57
N LEU A 70 -14.04 -7.97 4.03
CA LEU A 70 -13.33 -8.99 3.26
C LEU A 70 -14.20 -10.23 3.02
N LEU A 71 -14.96 -10.69 4.02
CA LEU A 71 -15.90 -11.81 3.86
C LEU A 71 -17.00 -11.49 2.83
N LEU A 72 -17.51 -10.25 2.85
CA LEU A 72 -18.50 -9.80 1.86
C LEU A 72 -17.89 -9.74 0.45
N ALA A 73 -16.67 -9.22 0.31
CA ALA A 73 -15.96 -9.18 -0.97
C ALA A 73 -15.65 -10.59 -1.50
N ALA A 74 -15.33 -11.53 -0.61
CA ALA A 74 -15.07 -12.93 -0.96
C ALA A 74 -16.31 -13.69 -1.43
N TRP A 75 -17.53 -13.19 -1.18
CA TRP A 75 -18.76 -13.84 -1.60
C TRP A 75 -18.97 -13.83 -3.12
N LYS A 76 -18.51 -12.78 -3.80
CA LYS A 76 -18.50 -12.67 -5.26
C LYS A 76 -17.09 -12.29 -5.74
N PRO A 77 -16.16 -13.25 -5.72
CA PRO A 77 -14.79 -12.96 -6.12
C PRO A 77 -14.75 -12.59 -7.62
N PRO A 78 -13.86 -11.67 -8.02
CA PRO A 78 -13.62 -11.42 -9.44
C PRO A 78 -13.07 -12.67 -10.12
N GLU A 79 -13.34 -12.83 -11.42
CA GLU A 79 -12.91 -14.01 -12.19
C GLU A 79 -11.39 -14.24 -12.15
N MET A 80 -10.62 -13.16 -12.03
CA MET A 80 -9.17 -13.19 -12.03
C MET A 80 -8.59 -12.29 -10.93
N ILE A 81 -8.28 -12.89 -9.79
CA ILE A 81 -7.69 -12.23 -8.61
C ILE A 81 -6.34 -11.58 -8.95
N ILE A 82 -5.61 -12.14 -9.92
CA ILE A 82 -4.31 -11.62 -10.36
C ILE A 82 -4.43 -10.18 -10.88
N TRP A 83 -5.51 -9.84 -11.61
CA TRP A 83 -5.70 -8.48 -12.12
C TRP A 83 -5.96 -7.47 -11.00
N LEU A 84 -6.73 -7.87 -9.98
CA LEU A 84 -6.96 -7.04 -8.80
C LEU A 84 -5.65 -6.80 -8.04
N ASN A 85 -4.82 -7.84 -7.90
CA ASN A 85 -3.52 -7.74 -7.25
C ASN A 85 -2.57 -6.81 -8.04
N LEU A 86 -2.49 -6.98 -9.36
CA LEU A 86 -1.70 -6.10 -10.22
C LEU A 86 -2.16 -4.65 -10.12
N LEU A 87 -3.46 -4.39 -10.11
CA LEU A 87 -4.01 -3.05 -9.95
C LEU A 87 -3.64 -2.44 -8.60
N ALA A 88 -3.72 -3.22 -7.51
CA ALA A 88 -3.37 -2.74 -6.18
C ALA A 88 -1.86 -2.43 -6.05
N PHE A 89 -1.00 -3.40 -6.39
CA PHE A 89 0.46 -3.26 -6.24
C PHE A 89 1.05 -2.32 -7.29
N GLY A 90 0.62 -2.40 -8.55
CA GLY A 90 1.04 -1.49 -9.60
C GLY A 90 0.63 -0.04 -9.33
N GLY A 91 -0.53 0.18 -8.72
CA GLY A 91 -0.96 1.50 -8.28
C GLY A 91 -0.10 2.03 -7.13
N LEU A 92 0.23 1.18 -6.16
CA LEU A 92 1.12 1.51 -5.05
C LEU A 92 2.52 1.91 -5.56
N GLU A 93 3.09 1.15 -6.49
CA GLU A 93 4.37 1.48 -7.13
C GLU A 93 4.29 2.81 -7.91
N ALA A 94 3.24 3.01 -8.71
CA ALA A 94 3.06 4.22 -9.51
C ALA A 94 2.96 5.50 -8.67
N VAL A 95 2.37 5.39 -7.48
CA VAL A 95 2.18 6.51 -6.55
C VAL A 95 3.41 6.75 -5.69
N PHE A 96 4.01 5.70 -5.09
CA PHE A 96 4.98 5.86 -4.01
C PHE A 96 6.45 5.71 -4.42
N LEU A 97 6.76 5.07 -5.55
CA LEU A 97 8.15 4.76 -5.91
C LEU A 97 9.03 6.02 -5.95
N TRP A 98 8.66 7.00 -6.78
CA TRP A 98 9.48 8.20 -6.97
C TRP A 98 9.50 9.15 -5.78
N PRO A 99 8.37 9.45 -5.13
CA PRO A 99 8.38 10.23 -3.89
C PRO A 99 9.29 9.64 -2.82
N LEU A 100 9.29 8.31 -2.66
CA LEU A 100 10.09 7.64 -1.63
C LEU A 100 11.58 7.60 -2.01
N VAL A 101 11.91 7.20 -3.24
CA VAL A 101 13.30 7.13 -3.72
C VAL A 101 13.92 8.52 -3.76
N LEU A 102 13.26 9.49 -4.38
CA LEU A 102 13.81 10.84 -4.52
C LEU A 102 13.74 11.61 -3.20
N GLY A 103 12.72 11.40 -2.37
CA GLY A 103 12.65 12.00 -1.03
C GLY A 103 13.77 11.53 -0.09
N LEU A 104 14.21 10.27 -0.22
CA LEU A 104 15.28 9.72 0.63
C LEU A 104 16.69 10.04 0.11
N TYR A 105 16.89 10.02 -1.21
CA TYR A 105 18.23 10.13 -1.81
C TYR A 105 18.54 11.49 -2.45
N TRP A 106 17.54 12.34 -2.73
CA TRP A 106 17.75 13.61 -3.40
C TRP A 106 17.51 14.78 -2.46
N GLU A 107 18.58 15.47 -2.06
CA GLU A 107 18.54 16.60 -1.12
C GLU A 107 17.65 17.77 -1.58
N ARG A 108 17.40 17.86 -2.88
CA ARG A 108 16.56 18.91 -3.49
C ARG A 108 15.13 18.45 -3.77
N ALA A 109 14.73 17.30 -3.24
CA ALA A 109 13.35 16.85 -3.33
C ALA A 109 12.42 17.76 -2.51
N ASN A 110 11.23 18.02 -3.02
CA ASN A 110 10.22 18.82 -2.34
C ASN A 110 8.83 18.17 -2.35
N ALA A 111 7.97 18.68 -1.47
CA ALA A 111 6.60 18.18 -1.31
C ALA A 111 5.74 18.37 -2.57
N THR A 112 5.97 19.43 -3.35
CA THR A 112 5.20 19.68 -4.59
C THR A 112 5.53 18.67 -5.69
N GLY A 113 6.81 18.33 -5.85
CA GLY A 113 7.30 17.26 -6.73
C GLY A 113 6.73 15.91 -6.32
N ALA A 114 6.83 15.57 -5.03
CA ALA A 114 6.26 14.34 -4.49
C ALA A 114 4.76 14.22 -4.76
N LEU A 115 3.97 15.26 -4.44
CA LEU A 115 2.52 15.25 -4.64
C LEU A 115 2.14 15.16 -6.12
N SER A 116 2.86 15.88 -6.99
CA SER A 116 2.61 15.83 -8.43
C SER A 116 2.84 14.43 -9.01
N ALA A 117 3.90 13.74 -8.57
CA ALA A 117 4.19 12.37 -8.96
C ALA A 117 3.12 11.39 -8.47
N MET A 118 2.70 11.53 -7.20
CA MET A 118 1.65 10.69 -6.60
C MET A 118 0.33 10.80 -7.39
N ILE A 119 -0.10 12.02 -7.70
CA ILE A 119 -1.35 12.27 -8.42
C ILE A 119 -1.24 11.76 -9.86
N ILE A 120 -0.20 12.17 -10.59
CA ILE A 120 -0.06 11.83 -12.02
C ILE A 120 0.16 10.33 -12.19
N GLY A 121 1.05 9.71 -11.40
CA GLY A 121 1.31 8.28 -11.45
C GLY A 121 0.07 7.44 -11.12
N GLY A 122 -0.63 7.78 -10.03
CA GLY A 122 -1.84 7.07 -9.60
C GLY A 122 -2.99 7.18 -10.59
N VAL A 123 -3.31 8.40 -11.04
CA VAL A 123 -4.42 8.64 -12.00
C VAL A 123 -4.13 7.95 -13.33
N LEU A 124 -2.92 8.13 -13.85
CA LEU A 124 -2.55 7.55 -15.14
C LEU A 124 -2.55 6.02 -15.08
N TYR A 125 -2.01 5.43 -14.01
CA TYR A 125 -2.06 3.99 -13.83
C TYR A 125 -3.50 3.47 -13.73
N ALA A 126 -4.35 4.12 -12.92
CA ALA A 126 -5.74 3.73 -12.81
C ALA A 126 -6.47 3.79 -14.16
N VAL A 127 -6.24 4.84 -14.96
CA VAL A 127 -6.84 4.98 -16.29
C VAL A 127 -6.33 3.89 -17.24
N LEU A 128 -5.01 3.74 -17.40
CA LEU A 128 -4.45 2.75 -18.33
C LEU A 128 -4.79 1.31 -17.94
N ALA A 129 -4.80 0.98 -16.64
CA ALA A 129 -5.19 -0.33 -16.14
C ALA A 129 -6.68 -0.61 -16.37
N THR A 130 -7.56 0.37 -16.14
CA THR A 130 -9.02 0.21 -16.32
C THR A 130 -9.40 0.01 -17.80
N PHE A 131 -8.79 0.78 -18.69
CA PHE A 131 -9.06 0.69 -20.14
C PHE A 131 -8.22 -0.39 -20.85
N ASN A 132 -7.41 -1.15 -20.11
CA ASN A 132 -6.48 -2.16 -20.64
C ASN A 132 -5.59 -1.62 -21.79
N VAL A 133 -5.20 -0.34 -21.71
CA VAL A 133 -4.42 0.32 -22.77
C VAL A 133 -2.96 -0.06 -22.61
N GLN A 134 -2.49 -0.94 -23.49
CA GLN A 134 -1.11 -1.36 -23.56
C GLN A 134 -0.35 -0.41 -24.48
N TYR A 135 0.35 0.56 -23.91
CA TYR A 135 1.24 1.43 -24.68
C TYR A 135 2.47 0.63 -25.13
N LEU A 136 2.70 0.53 -26.44
CA LEU A 136 3.85 -0.16 -27.05
C LEU A 136 3.99 -1.65 -26.65
N GLY A 137 2.92 -2.30 -26.18
CA GLY A 137 2.95 -3.68 -25.67
C GLY A 137 3.50 -3.81 -24.25
N PHE A 138 3.81 -2.69 -23.57
CA PHE A 138 4.20 -2.70 -22.17
C PHE A 138 2.99 -2.70 -21.24
N HIS A 139 3.16 -3.35 -20.10
CA HIS A 139 2.18 -3.30 -19.03
C HIS A 139 1.98 -1.85 -18.53
N PRO A 140 0.74 -1.40 -18.22
CA PRO A 140 0.41 -0.05 -17.76
C PRO A 140 1.31 0.56 -16.66
N ILE A 141 1.97 -0.28 -15.85
CA ILE A 141 2.90 0.15 -14.80
C ILE A 141 4.07 0.96 -15.39
N VAL A 142 4.65 0.51 -16.50
CA VAL A 142 5.86 1.12 -17.10
C VAL A 142 5.63 2.57 -17.55
N PRO A 143 4.64 2.87 -18.42
CA PRO A 143 4.40 4.25 -18.84
C PRO A 143 3.96 5.14 -17.67
N SER A 144 3.21 4.60 -16.70
CA SER A 144 2.80 5.36 -15.53
C SER A 144 3.96 5.74 -14.63
N LEU A 145 4.93 4.84 -14.43
CA LEU A 145 6.14 5.14 -13.67
C LEU A 145 7.00 6.20 -14.37
N LEU A 146 7.16 6.13 -15.68
CA LEU A 146 7.91 7.13 -16.44
C LEU A 146 7.28 8.52 -16.34
N LEU A 147 5.96 8.59 -16.48
CA LEU A 147 5.23 9.86 -16.40
C LEU A 147 5.17 10.39 -14.95
N SER A 148 5.11 9.51 -13.95
CA SER A 148 5.24 9.88 -12.53
C SER A 148 6.61 10.49 -12.22
N LEU A 149 7.70 9.97 -12.81
CA LEU A 149 9.03 10.56 -12.69
C LEU A 149 9.11 11.95 -13.33
N LEU A 150 8.60 12.08 -14.56
CA LEU A 150 8.59 13.37 -15.26
C LEU A 150 7.76 14.41 -14.51
N ALA A 151 6.62 13.98 -13.96
CA ALA A 151 5.80 14.79 -13.07
C ALA A 151 6.58 15.24 -11.85
N PHE A 152 7.28 14.32 -11.16
CA PHE A 152 8.14 14.66 -10.03
C PHE A 152 9.15 15.73 -10.43
N LEU A 153 9.91 15.52 -11.51
CA LEU A 153 10.96 16.44 -11.94
C LEU A 153 10.40 17.82 -12.31
N ALA A 154 9.21 17.87 -12.93
CA ALA A 154 8.53 19.11 -13.26
C ALA A 154 8.05 19.83 -12.00
N GLY A 155 7.31 19.14 -11.12
CA GLY A 155 6.82 19.68 -9.85
C GLY A 155 7.93 20.08 -8.88
N ASN A 156 9.07 19.40 -8.96
CA ASN A 156 10.25 19.70 -8.15
C ASN A 156 10.87 21.05 -8.51
N ARG A 157 10.66 21.57 -9.73
CA ARG A 157 11.16 22.91 -10.10
C ARG A 157 10.36 24.06 -9.48
N PHE A 158 9.10 23.82 -9.10
CA PHE A 158 8.20 24.85 -8.58
C PHE A 158 8.15 24.91 -7.06
N GLY A 159 8.68 23.89 -6.37
CA GLY A 159 8.70 23.86 -4.91
C GLY A 159 10.04 24.29 -4.32
N SER A 160 9.97 24.92 -3.15
CA SER A 160 11.13 25.08 -2.26
C SER A 160 11.57 23.69 -1.78
N SER A 161 12.87 23.38 -1.84
CA SER A 161 13.43 22.12 -1.32
C SER A 161 12.92 21.87 0.09
N ALA A 162 12.55 20.63 0.42
CA ALA A 162 12.25 20.26 1.78
C ALA A 162 13.49 20.55 2.63
N GLN A 163 13.39 21.59 3.46
CA GLN A 163 14.43 21.97 4.40
C GLN A 163 14.77 20.72 5.20
N GLN A 164 16.00 20.21 5.02
CA GLN A 164 16.50 19.02 5.70
C GLN A 164 16.01 19.07 7.14
N ALA A 165 15.08 18.18 7.47
CA ALA A 165 14.65 18.01 8.85
C ALA A 165 15.95 17.89 9.64
N THR A 166 16.10 18.75 10.64
CA THR A 166 17.20 18.90 11.57
C THR A 166 17.59 17.56 12.21
N LEU A 167 18.16 16.66 11.42
CA LEU A 167 18.79 15.44 11.85
C LEU A 167 20.13 15.90 12.42
N LEU A 168 20.33 15.64 13.72
CA LEU A 168 21.57 15.84 14.50
C LEU A 168 21.68 17.10 15.39
N THR A 169 20.60 17.51 16.07
CA THR A 169 20.75 18.23 17.36
C THR A 169 20.01 17.50 18.49
N THR A 170 20.31 16.21 18.67
CA THR A 170 20.29 15.60 20.00
C THR A 170 21.75 15.45 20.42
N ASP A 171 22.39 16.60 20.61
CA ASP A 171 23.58 16.72 21.45
C ASP A 171 23.05 17.10 22.84
N LYS A 172 22.84 16.06 23.66
CA LYS A 172 22.89 16.01 25.15
C LYS A 172 22.16 14.78 25.68
#